data_AF-A0A8J2LAX7-F1
#
_entry.id   AF-A0A8J2LAX7-F1
#
_cell.length_a   1.000
_cell.length_b   1.000
_cell.length_c   1.000
_cell.angle_alpha   90.00
_cell.angle_beta   90.00
_cell.angle_gamma   90.00
#
_symmetry.space_group_name_H-M   'P 1'
#
loop_
_entity.id
_entity.type
_entity.pdbx_description
1 polymer ?
#
loop_
_entity_poly.entity_id
_entity_poly.type
_entity_poly.pdbx_seq_one_letter_code
_entity_poly.pdbx_strand_id
1 'polypeptide(L)' 'GAPAKVIECNNPWKSPNGSLPFFKHGKKFFFSATDLGNHLRAQNYSCDYGLNSRECADVIAYQEYIIEAMTPALQYF' A
#
# COMPACT_ATOMS: atom_id res chain seq x y z
N GLY A 1 -10.95 8.56 -6.11
CA GLY A 1 -9.56 8.07 -5.98
C GLY A 1 -8.62 9.22 -5.74
N ALA A 2 -7.46 8.98 -5.11
CA ALA A 2 -6.46 10.01 -4.89
C ALA A 2 -5.71 10.35 -6.18
N PRO A 3 -5.49 11.64 -6.52
CA PRO A 3 -4.62 12.01 -7.62
C PRO A 3 -3.18 11.63 -7.28
N ALA A 4 -2.59 10.71 -8.04
CA ALA A 4 -1.24 10.24 -7.85
C ALA A 4 -0.45 10.26 -9.17
N LYS A 5 0.85 10.52 -9.08
CA LYS A 5 1.78 10.42 -10.21
C LYS A 5 2.63 9.17 -10.04
N VAL A 6 2.59 8.28 -11.01
CA VAL A 6 3.50 7.13 -11.08
C VAL A 6 4.82 7.61 -11.67
N ILE A 7 5.92 7.26 -11.01
CA ILE A 7 7.27 7.50 -11.49
C ILE A 7 7.94 6.14 -11.60
N GLU A 8 8.18 5.70 -12.83
CA GLU A 8 8.90 4.45 -13.08
C GLU A 8 10.35 4.59 -12.63
N CYS A 9 10.82 3.62 -11.86
CA CYS A 9 12.17 3.58 -11.32
C CYS A 9 12.58 2.14 -11.09
N ASN A 10 13.79 1.80 -11.52
CA ASN A 10 14.45 0.52 -11.26
C ASN A 10 15.69 0.67 -10.36
N ASN A 11 15.93 1.87 -9.83
CA ASN A 11 17.09 2.20 -9.01
C ASN A 11 16.66 2.36 -7.53
N PRO A 12 16.99 1.38 -6.66
CA PRO A 12 16.62 1.44 -5.25
C PRO A 12 17.30 2.57 -4.46
N TRP A 13 18.47 3.08 -4.89
CA TRP A 13 19.14 4.22 -4.25
C TRP A 13 18.39 5.54 -4.38
N LYS A 14 17.36 5.62 -5.25
CA LYS A 14 16.42 6.75 -5.27
C LYS A 14 15.41 6.71 -4.13
N SER A 15 15.27 5.57 -3.46
CA SER A 15 14.42 5.41 -2.29
C SER A 15 15.18 5.80 -1.01
N PRO A 16 14.55 6.53 -0.06
CA PRO A 16 15.20 6.91 1.20
C PRO A 16 15.69 5.73 2.05
N ASN A 17 15.08 4.56 1.93
CA ASN A 17 15.45 3.35 2.67
C ASN A 17 16.03 2.24 1.77
N GLY A 18 16.27 2.52 0.48
CA GLY A 18 16.79 1.53 -0.45
C GLY A 18 15.79 0.48 -0.92
N SER A 19 14.48 0.61 -0.63
CA SER A 19 13.45 -0.32 -1.11
C SER A 19 12.45 0.35 -2.06
N LEU A 20 11.99 -0.43 -3.05
CA LEU A 20 10.90 -0.08 -3.96
C LEU A 20 9.80 -1.15 -3.84
N PRO A 21 8.53 -0.83 -4.11
CA PRO A 21 7.99 0.50 -4.39
C PRO A 21 7.85 1.37 -3.13
N PHE A 22 7.75 2.69 -3.29
CA PHE A 22 7.38 3.61 -2.21
C PHE A 22 6.45 4.73 -2.69
N PHE A 23 5.65 5.26 -1.78
CA PHE A 23 4.79 6.41 -2.02
C PHE A 23 5.32 7.63 -1.26
N LYS A 24 5.37 8.79 -1.93
CA LYS A 24 5.82 10.05 -1.35
C LYS A 24 4.67 11.06 -1.31
N HIS A 25 4.41 11.62 -0.13
CA HIS A 25 3.50 12.74 0.05
C HIS A 25 4.18 13.85 0.85
N GLY A 26 4.62 14.91 0.16
CA GLY A 26 5.41 15.98 0.77
C GLY A 26 6.72 15.45 1.35
N LYS A 27 6.84 15.50 2.68
CA LYS A 27 7.99 14.97 3.45
C LYS A 27 7.78 13.54 3.98
N LYS A 28 6.59 12.96 3.80
CA LYS A 28 6.26 11.61 4.27
C LYS A 28 6.56 10.58 3.18
N PHE A 29 7.05 9.41 3.58
CA PHE A 29 7.34 8.27 2.73
C PHE A 29 6.65 7.04 3.31
N PHE A 30 6.06 6.22 2.44
CA PHE A 30 5.34 5.00 2.80
C PHE A 30 5.86 3.84 1.96
N PHE A 31 6.17 2.73 2.63
CA PHE A 31 6.75 1.52 2.01
C PHE A 31 5.84 0.30 2.13
N SER A 32 4.81 0.39 2.97
CA SER A 32 3.79 -0.63 3.16
C SER A 32 2.47 -0.17 2.53
N ALA A 33 1.78 -1.08 1.85
CA ALA A 33 0.44 -0.84 1.33
C ALA A 33 -0.55 -0.51 2.46
N THR A 34 -0.41 -1.16 3.63
CA THR A 34 -1.25 -0.93 4.82
C THR A 34 -1.07 0.48 5.36
N ASP A 35 0.18 0.94 5.54
CA ASP A 35 0.45 2.30 6.03
C ASP A 35 -0.01 3.37 5.05
N LEU A 36 0.19 3.13 3.75
CA LEU A 36 -0.33 3.99 2.70
C LEU A 36 -1.86 4.03 2.71
N GLY A 37 -2.52 2.88 2.83
CA GLY A 37 -3.97 2.77 2.92
C GLY A 37 -4.54 3.55 4.10
N ASN A 38 -3.94 3.41 5.28
CA ASN A 38 -4.29 4.17 6.47
C ASN A 38 -4.10 5.69 6.27
N HIS A 39 -2.99 6.10 5.66
CA HIS A 39 -2.75 7.51 5.35
C HIS A 39 -3.79 8.07 4.37
N LEU A 40 -4.11 7.34 3.30
CA LEU A 40 -5.15 7.75 2.34
C LEU A 40 -6.55 7.75 2.99
N ARG A 41 -6.81 6.85 3.93
CA ARG A 41 -8.03 6.85 4.76
C ARG A 41 -8.11 8.07 5.68
N ALA A 42 -7.00 8.59 6.19
CA ALA A 42 -6.99 9.84 6.95
C ALA A 42 -7.19 11.08 6.06
N GLN A 43 -7.07 10.95 4.73
CA GLN A 43 -7.15 12.05 3.76
C GLN A 43 -8.45 12.02 2.93
N ASN A 44 -9.47 11.27 3.34
CA ASN A 44 -10.74 11.14 2.61
C ASN A 44 -10.59 10.50 1.21
N TYR A 45 -9.56 9.66 1.01
CA TYR A 45 -9.29 8.98 -0.26
C TYR A 45 -9.41 7.45 -0.23
N SER A 46 -9.67 6.83 0.92
CA SER A 46 -9.97 5.39 0.98
C SER A 46 -11.28 5.06 0.24
N CYS A 47 -11.34 3.87 -0.35
CA CYS A 47 -12.57 3.35 -0.96
C CYS A 47 -13.53 2.74 0.08
N ASP A 48 -13.07 2.58 1.32
CA ASP A 48 -13.75 1.81 2.37
C ASP A 48 -14.66 2.67 3.26
N TYR A 49 -14.86 3.96 2.93
CA TYR A 49 -15.74 4.83 3.74
C TYR A 49 -17.21 4.38 3.75
N GLY A 50 -17.64 3.67 2.71
CA GLY A 50 -18.99 3.11 2.63
C GLY A 50 -19.15 1.76 3.34
N LEU A 51 -18.06 1.18 3.84
CA LEU A 51 -18.07 -0.16 4.43
C LEU A 51 -18.35 -0.09 5.93
N ASN A 52 -19.12 -1.06 6.42
CA ASN A 52 -19.30 -1.27 7.85
C ASN A 52 -18.05 -1.94 8.47
N SER A 53 -17.99 -1.99 9.80
CA SER A 53 -16.82 -2.53 10.52
C SER A 53 -16.51 -3.98 10.19
N ARG A 54 -17.53 -4.80 9.91
CA ARG A 54 -17.35 -6.21 9.55
C ARG A 54 -16.75 -6.34 8.17
N GLU A 55 -17.29 -5.59 7.20
CA GLU A 55 -16.76 -5.55 5.83
C GLU A 55 -15.32 -5.05 5.78
N CYS A 56 -14.98 -4.03 6.58
CA CYS A 56 -13.59 -3.57 6.70
C CYS A 56 -12.66 -4.67 7.25
N ALA A 57 -13.13 -5.43 8.24
CA ALA A 57 -12.35 -6.55 8.79
C ALA A 57 -12.15 -7.66 7.75
N ASP A 58 -13.17 -7.96 6.96
CA ASP A 58 -13.09 -8.94 5.87
C ASP A 58 -12.07 -8.48 4.80
N VAL A 59 -12.08 -7.20 4.41
CA VAL A 59 -11.10 -6.64 3.45
C VAL A 59 -9.67 -6.82 3.95
N ILE A 60 -9.41 -6.53 5.23
CA ILE A 60 -8.07 -6.70 5.83
C ILE A 60 -7.69 -8.19 5.85
N ALA A 61 -8.61 -9.07 6.24
CA ALA A 61 -8.34 -10.51 6.28
C ALA A 61 -7.98 -11.07 4.89
N TYR A 62 -8.69 -10.65 3.84
CA TYR A 62 -8.37 -11.04 2.48
C TYR A 62 -7.05 -10.46 1.98
N GLN A 63 -6.73 -9.20 2.34
CA GLN A 63 -5.44 -8.60 2.00
C GLN A 63 -4.28 -9.43 2.57
N GLU A 64 -4.33 -9.78 3.86
CA GLU A 64 -3.30 -10.57 4.51
C GLU A 64 -3.20 -11.97 3.91
N TYR A 65 -4.34 -12.62 3.65
CA TYR A 65 -4.37 -13.93 2.98
C TYR A 65 -3.68 -13.92 1.61
N ILE A 66 -3.93 -12.89 0.80
CA ILE A 66 -3.29 -12.73 -0.51
C ILE A 66 -1.78 -12.55 -0.35
N ILE A 67 -1.34 -11.70 0.58
CA ILE A 67 0.09 -11.47 0.83
C ILE A 67 0.75 -12.78 1.26
N GLU A 68 0.17 -13.51 2.21
CA GLU A 68 0.71 -14.78 2.71
C GLU A 68 0.78 -15.84 1.61
N ALA A 69 -0.25 -15.96 0.78
CA ALA A 69 -0.29 -16.95 -0.30
C ALA A 69 0.64 -16.59 -1.47
N MET A 70 0.74 -15.30 -1.85
CA MET A 70 1.50 -14.87 -3.03
C MET A 70 2.98 -14.62 -2.76
N THR A 71 3.35 -14.18 -1.54
CA THR A 71 4.75 -13.87 -1.22
C THR A 71 5.71 -15.03 -1.53
N PRO A 72 5.47 -16.28 -1.08
CA PRO A 72 6.36 -17.39 -1.42
C PRO A 72 6.35 -17.70 -2.92
N ALA A 73 5.19 -17.59 -3.58
CA ALA A 73 5.10 -17.82 -5.02
C ALA A 73 5.92 -16.80 -5.83
N LEU A 74 6.00 -15.54 -5.40
CA LEU A 74 6.76 -14.51 -6.14
C LEU A 74 8.25 -14.50 -5.84
N GLN A 75 8.68 -14.99 -4.66
CA GLN A 75 10.09 -14.97 -4.25
C GLN A 75 10.87 -16.20 -4.71
N TYR A 76 10.21 -17.35 -4.87
CA TYR A 76 10.85 -18.63 -5.17
C TYR A 76 10.54 -19.18 -6.58
N PHE A 77 9.91 -18.37 -7.45
CA PHE A 77 9.74 -18.67 -8.87
C PHE A 77 10.93 -18.22 -9.71
#